data_AF-A0A7G6SD48-F1
#
_entry.id   AF-A0A7G6SD48-F1
#
_cell.length_a   1.000
_cell.length_b   1.000
_cell.length_c   1.000
_cell.angle_alpha   90.00
_cell.angle_beta   90.00
_cell.angle_gamma   90.00
#
_symmetry.space_group_name_H-M   'P 1'
#
loop_
_entity.id
_entity.type
_entity.pdbx_description
1 polymer ?
#
loop_
_entity_poly.entity_id
_entity_poly.type
_entity_poly.pdbx_seq_one_letter_code
_entity_poly.pdbx_strand_id
1 'polypeptide(L)' 'MQDELGELLSKLSDAQKELIILTAKTNAFPDNNTLRKIATLSLNISAVEALIADTQNRAKRAKMTKAND' A
#
# COMPACT_ATOMS: atom_id res chain seq x y z
N MET A 1 -3.58 6.58 13.21
CA MET A 1 -3.83 5.31 12.51
C MET A 1 -4.24 5.47 11.04
N GLN A 2 -5.36 6.12 10.70
CA GLN A 2 -5.72 6.25 9.27
C GLN A 2 -4.71 7.10 8.48
N ASP A 3 -4.24 8.22 9.04
CA ASP A 3 -3.23 9.08 8.41
C ASP A 3 -1.87 8.39 8.32
N GLU A 4 -1.48 7.65 9.36
CA GLU A 4 -0.23 6.86 9.40
C GLU A 4 -0.23 5.74 8.34
N LEU A 5 -1.37 5.05 8.16
CA LEU A 5 -1.53 4.04 7.11
C LEU A 5 -1.49 4.68 5.71
N GLY A 6 -2.05 5.87 5.55
CA GLY A 6 -1.98 6.64 4.30
C GLY A 6 -0.55 7.06 3.96
N GLU A 7 0.22 7.54 4.93
CA GLU A 7 1.63 7.89 4.75
C GLU A 7 2.47 6.66 4.40
N LEU A 8 2.23 5.53 5.07
CA LEU A 8 2.88 4.26 4.76
C LEU A 8 2.57 3.79 3.34
N LEU A 9 1.30 3.88 2.91
CA LEU A 9 0.89 3.51 1.56
C LEU A 9 1.60 4.35 0.49
N SER A 10 1.73 5.66 0.72
CA SER A 10 2.49 6.55 -0.18
C SER A 10 3.94 6.11 -0.28
N LYS A 11 4.63 5.92 0.86
CA LYS A 11 6.04 5.52 0.89
C LYS A 11 6.28 4.19 0.17
N LEU A 12 5.41 3.19 0.38
CA LEU A 12 5.51 1.89 -0.29
C LEU A 12 5.30 2.01 -1.81
N SER A 13 4.31 2.81 -2.22
CA SER A 13 4.01 3.06 -3.63
C SER A 13 5.16 3.77 -4.34
N ASP A 14 5.75 4.77 -3.68
CA ASP A 14 6.88 5.53 -4.22
C ASP A 14 8.12 4.65 -4.34
N ALA A 15 8.44 3.85 -3.32
CA ALA A 15 9.53 2.88 -3.37
C ALA A 15 9.36 1.87 -4.52
N GLN A 16 8.13 1.38 -4.76
CA GLN A 16 7.86 0.46 -5.86
C GLN A 16 8.06 1.12 -7.22
N LYS A 17 7.55 2.35 -7.40
CA LYS A 17 7.73 3.13 -8.63
C LYS A 17 9.19 3.41 -8.92
N GLU A 18 9.94 3.86 -7.91
CA GLU A 18 11.38 4.13 -8.04
C GLU A 18 12.13 2.88 -8.49
N LEU A 19 11.84 1.72 -7.89
CA LEU A 19 12.49 0.47 -8.24
C LEU A 19 12.19 0.07 -9.70
N ILE A 20 10.92 0.16 -10.13
CA ILE A 20 10.52 -0.11 -11.52
C ILE A 20 11.24 0.82 -12.50
N ILE A 21 11.25 2.12 -12.22
CA ILE A 21 11.91 3.14 -13.06
C ILE A 21 13.41 2.89 -13.14
N LEU A 22 14.05 2.56 -12.02
CA LEU A 22 15.48 2.22 -11.98
C LEU A 22 15.79 1.02 -12.88
N THR A 23 15.00 -0.05 -12.80
CA THR A 23 15.17 -1.18 -13.72
C THR A 23 14.96 -0.79 -15.18
N ALA A 24 13.90 -0.02 -15.48
CA ALA A 24 13.62 0.41 -16.86
C ALA A 24 14.78 1.24 -17.45
N LYS A 25 15.41 2.10 -16.64
CA LYS A 25 16.57 2.92 -17.05
C LYS A 25 17.79 2.10 -17.46
N THR A 26 17.93 0.88 -16.94
CA THR A 26 19.08 0.02 -17.29
C THR A 26 18.93 -0.67 -18.64
N ASN A 27 17.78 -0.54 -19.34
CA ASN A 27 17.43 -1.30 -20.55
C ASN A 27 17.63 -2.82 -20.42
N ALA A 28 17.77 -3.31 -19.19
CA ALA A 28 17.91 -4.71 -18.86
C ALA A 28 16.61 -5.22 -18.25
N PHE A 29 16.29 -6.47 -18.52
CA PHE A 29 15.20 -7.12 -17.82
C PHE A 29 15.54 -7.19 -16.31
N PRO A 30 14.57 -6.90 -15.41
CA PRO A 30 14.81 -6.98 -13.98
C PRO A 30 15.37 -8.34 -13.56
N ASP A 31 16.40 -8.36 -12.72
CA ASP A 31 16.85 -9.62 -12.13
C ASP A 31 15.79 -10.21 -11.18
N ASN A 32 15.91 -11.51 -10.87
CA ASN A 32 14.96 -12.21 -10.01
C ASN A 32 14.83 -11.57 -8.62
N ASN A 33 15.91 -10.96 -8.10
CA ASN A 33 15.89 -10.27 -6.83
C ASN A 33 15.00 -9.02 -6.89
N THR A 34 15.13 -8.24 -7.95
CA THR A 34 14.36 -7.02 -8.19
C THR A 34 12.89 -7.35 -8.43
N LEU A 35 12.59 -8.37 -9.24
CA LEU A 35 11.22 -8.88 -9.40
C LEU A 35 10.60 -9.28 -8.06
N ARG A 36 11.34 -10.02 -7.23
CA ARG A 36 10.87 -10.43 -5.91
C ARG A 36 10.62 -9.23 -4.99
N LYS A 37 11.48 -8.21 -5.02
CA LYS A 37 11.27 -6.96 -4.25
C LYS A 37 10.02 -6.22 -4.72
N ILE A 38 9.80 -6.09 -6.03
CA ILE A 38 8.60 -5.47 -6.60
C ILE A 38 7.35 -6.23 -6.16
N ALA A 39 7.35 -7.57 -6.26
CA ALA A 39 6.23 -8.41 -5.83
C ALA A 39 5.95 -8.29 -4.33
N THR A 40 7.00 -8.22 -3.51
CA THR A 40 6.87 -8.02 -2.06
C THR A 40 6.25 -6.66 -1.74
N LEU A 41 6.67 -5.59 -2.43
CA LEU A 41 6.09 -4.27 -2.28
C LEU A 41 4.61 -4.26 -2.71
N SER A 42 4.23 -4.94 -3.79
CA SER A 42 2.82 -5.09 -4.18
C SER A 42 1.99 -5.73 -3.08
N LEU A 43 2.47 -6.83 -2.48
CA LEU A 43 1.75 -7.52 -1.40
C LEU A 43 1.58 -6.61 -0.17
N ASN A 44 2.63 -5.86 0.19
CA ASN A 44 2.57 -4.93 1.32
C ASN A 44 1.60 -3.78 1.05
N ILE A 45 1.59 -3.21 -0.17
CA ILE A 45 0.64 -2.19 -0.60
C ILE A 45 -0.79 -2.69 -0.45
N SER A 46 -1.11 -3.87 -1.00
CA SER A 46 -2.45 -4.45 -0.90
C SER A 46 -2.87 -4.73 0.54
N ALA A 47 -1.95 -5.15 1.41
CA ALA A 47 -2.23 -5.34 2.82
C ALA A 47 -2.58 -4.01 3.52
N VAL A 48 -1.84 -2.94 3.23
CA VAL A 48 -2.11 -1.61 3.80
C VAL A 48 -3.42 -1.03 3.27
N GLU A 49 -3.71 -1.18 1.99
CA GLU A 49 -5.01 -0.78 1.40
C GLU A 49 -6.19 -1.49 2.09
N ALA A 50 -6.06 -2.80 2.35
CA ALA A 50 -7.07 -3.56 3.07
C ALA A 50 -7.25 -3.07 4.52
N LEU A 51 -6.17 -2.73 5.22
CA LEU A 51 -6.24 -2.17 6.58
C LEU A 51 -6.89 -0.78 6.61
N ILE A 52 -6.62 0.06 5.62
CA ILE A 52 -7.29 1.36 5.47
C ILE A 52 -8.79 1.15 5.28
N ALA A 53 -9.17 0.25 4.37
CA ALA A 53 -10.58 -0.06 4.10
C ALA A 53 -11.30 -0.62 5.35
N ASP A 54 -10.66 -1.51 6.10
CA ASP A 54 -11.23 -2.04 7.36
C ASP A 54 -11.39 -0.93 8.40
N THR A 55 -10.38 -0.07 8.56
CA THR A 55 -10.41 1.07 9.50
C THR A 55 -11.56 2.03 9.17
N GLN A 56 -11.76 2.36 7.90
CA GLN A 56 -12.85 3.21 7.44
C GLN A 56 -14.22 2.55 7.66
N ASN A 57 -14.34 1.25 7.38
CA ASN A 57 -15.57 0.50 7.61
C ASN A 57 -15.95 0.45 9.10
N ARG A 58 -14.97 0.22 9.99
CA ARG A 58 -15.18 0.26 11.45
C ARG A 58 -15.64 1.64 11.91
N ALA A 59 -14.99 2.70 11.44
CA ALA A 59 -15.37 4.07 11.77
C ALA A 59 -16.80 4.41 11.31
N LYS A 60 -17.19 3.95 10.11
CA LYS A 60 -18.56 4.11 9.58
C LYS A 60 -19.58 3.38 10.43
N ARG A 61 -19.33 2.11 10.79
CA ARG A 61 -20.22 1.31 11.63
C ARG A 61 -20.41 1.94 13.02
N ALA A 62 -19.33 2.38 13.65
CA ALA A 62 -19.39 3.03 14.97
C ALA A 62 -20.25 4.31 14.95
N LYS A 63 -20.19 5.10 13.87
CA LYS A 63 -21.05 6.28 13.69
C LYS A 63 -22.53 5.91 13.54
N MET A 64 -22.84 4.84 12.82
CA MET A 64 -24.22 4.37 12.64
C MET A 64 -24.83 3.89 13.97
N THR A 65 -24.08 3.17 14.79
CA THR A 65 -24.58 2.71 16.10
C THR A 65 -24.88 3.89 17.02
N LYS A 66 -24.01 4.91 17.07
CA LYS A 66 -24.24 6.12 17.87
C LYS A 66 -25.40 7.00 17.41
N ALA A 67 -25.82 6.91 16.15
CA ALA A 67 -26.94 7.68 15.61
C ALA A 67 -28.30 7.00 15.86
N ASN A 68 -28.28 5.77 16.36
CA ASN A 68 -29.46 4.93 16.56
C ASN A 68 -29.79 4.71 18.05
N ASP A 69 -29.00 5.31 18.96
CA ASP A 69 -29.24 5.50 20.39
C ASP A 69 -29.75 6.93 20.63
#